data_AF-A0A527Y3G0-F1
#
_entry.id   AF-A0A527Y3G0-F1
#
_cell.length_a   1.000
_cell.length_b   1.000
_cell.length_c   1.000
_cell.angle_alpha   90.00
_cell.angle_beta   90.00
_cell.angle_gamma   90.00
#
_symmetry.space_group_name_H-M   'P 1'
#
loop_
_entity.id
_entity.type
_entity.pdbx_description
1 polymer ?
#
loop_
_entity_poly.entity_id
_entity_poly.type
_entity_poly.pdbx_seq_one_letter_code
_entity_poly.pdbx_strand_id
1 'polypeptide(L)' 'GIAGARAAGMRVIGFTGAGHSYPGHADALTEAGAETVIRRWAELNGTLAALSEWSEDA' A
#
# COMPACT_ATOMS: atom_id res chain seq x y z
N GLY A 1 -9.46 5.87 -3.83
CA GLY A 1 -8.01 6.14 -3.89
C GLY A 1 -7.44 6.29 -2.49
N ILE A 2 -6.13 6.48 -2.35
CA ILE A 2 -5.44 6.46 -1.04
C ILE A 2 -6.07 7.42 -0.03
N ALA A 3 -6.26 8.69 -0.40
CA ALA A 3 -6.85 9.69 0.49
C ALA A 3 -8.23 9.29 1.04
N GLY A 4 -9.08 8.68 0.22
CA GLY A 4 -10.41 8.20 0.65
C GLY A 4 -10.32 7.03 1.63
N ALA A 5 -9.41 6.09 1.40
CA ALA A 5 -9.20 4.95 2.31
C ALA A 5 -8.63 5.42 3.66
N ARG A 6 -7.69 6.38 3.65
CA ARG A 6 -7.16 6.99 4.87
C ARG A 6 -8.22 7.76 5.65
N ALA A 7 -9.05 8.55 4.95
CA ALA A 7 -10.19 9.24 5.56
C ALA A 7 -11.21 8.28 6.19
N ALA A 8 -11.29 7.03 5.70
CA ALA A 8 -12.13 5.98 6.25
C ALA A 8 -11.46 5.15 7.37
N GLY A 9 -10.28 5.53 7.85
CA GLY A 9 -9.55 4.81 8.90
C GLY A 9 -8.91 3.50 8.44
N MET A 10 -8.76 3.29 7.13
CA MET A 10 -8.15 2.08 6.57
C MET A 10 -6.64 2.21 6.43
N ARG A 11 -5.95 1.08 6.59
CA ARG A 11 -4.57 0.89 6.15
C ARG A 11 -4.53 0.69 4.64
N VAL A 12 -3.47 1.16 3.98
CA VAL A 12 -3.41 1.23 2.51
C VAL A 12 -2.10 0.67 1.99
N ILE A 13 -2.19 -0.30 1.08
CA ILE A 13 -1.06 -0.81 0.29
C ILE A 13 -1.14 -0.19 -1.10
N GLY A 14 -0.12 0.57 -1.51
CA GLY A 14 0.02 1.05 -2.87
C GLY A 14 0.51 -0.07 -3.81
N PHE A 15 0.14 0.01 -5.09
CA PHE A 15 0.56 -0.95 -6.11
C PHE A 15 1.04 -0.24 -7.38
N THR A 16 2.26 -0.55 -7.81
CA THR A 16 2.90 0.03 -9.01
C THR A 16 3.21 -1.00 -10.10
N GLY A 17 2.65 -2.22 -9.99
CA GLY A 17 2.88 -3.29 -10.97
C GLY A 17 2.02 -3.23 -12.23
N ALA A 18 1.10 -2.27 -12.35
CA ALA A 18 0.28 -2.09 -13.54
C ALA A 18 1.11 -1.49 -14.70
N GLY A 19 0.80 -1.87 -15.94
CA GLY A 19 1.55 -1.43 -17.14
C GLY A 19 1.51 0.08 -17.44
N HIS A 20 0.62 0.83 -16.79
CA HIS A 20 0.52 2.29 -16.88
C HIS A 20 1.16 3.02 -15.68
N SER A 21 1.94 2.32 -14.85
CA SER A 21 2.74 2.96 -13.80
C SER A 21 3.92 3.74 -14.41
N TYR A 22 4.44 4.72 -13.68
CA TYR A 22 5.48 5.64 -14.15
C TYR A 22 6.58 5.85 -13.09
N PRO A 23 7.78 6.37 -13.47
CA PRO A 23 8.83 6.71 -12.51
C PRO A 23 8.34 7.71 -11.46
N GLY A 24 8.59 7.44 -10.17
CA GLY A 24 8.09 8.26 -9.06
C GLY A 24 6.65 7.96 -8.62
N HIS A 25 5.95 7.02 -9.27
CA HIS A 25 4.59 6.65 -8.85
C HIS A 25 4.56 6.06 -7.43
N ALA A 26 5.57 5.28 -7.04
CA ALA A 26 5.68 4.76 -5.67
C ALA A 26 5.81 5.88 -4.62
N ASP A 27 6.60 6.91 -4.94
CA ASP A 27 6.77 8.08 -4.07
C ASP A 27 5.44 8.85 -3.96
N ALA A 28 4.76 9.09 -5.08
CA ALA A 28 3.45 9.74 -5.08
C ALA A 28 2.39 8.98 -4.27
N LEU A 29 2.37 7.65 -4.33
CA LEU A 29 1.46 6.83 -3.52
C LEU A 29 1.83 6.91 -2.03
N THR A 30 3.13 6.94 -1.70
CA THR A 30 3.62 7.09 -0.33
C THR A 30 3.25 8.46 0.25
N GLU A 31 3.48 9.54 -0.50
CA GLU A 31 3.08 10.91 -0.13
C GLU A 31 1.57 11.05 0.06
N ALA A 32 0.77 10.34 -0.74
CA ALA A 32 -0.69 10.30 -0.58
C ALA A 32 -1.15 9.53 0.67
N GLY A 33 -0.26 8.79 1.35
CA GLY A 33 -0.55 8.06 2.59
C GLY A 33 -0.64 6.55 2.45
N ALA A 34 -0.04 5.93 1.42
CA ALA A 34 0.19 4.48 1.43
C ALA A 34 1.14 4.11 2.57
N GLU A 35 0.80 3.07 3.32
CA GLU A 35 1.64 2.55 4.40
C GLU A 35 2.85 1.78 3.85
N THR A 36 2.67 1.13 2.70
CA THR A 36 3.74 0.50 1.93
C THR A 36 3.33 0.41 0.47
N VAL A 37 4.29 0.20 -0.43
CA VAL A 37 4.05 0.09 -1.87
C VAL A 37 4.73 -1.17 -2.40
N ILE A 38 3.97 -2.02 -3.10
CA ILE A 38 4.49 -3.23 -3.76
C ILE A 38 4.47 -3.09 -5.28
N ARG A 39 5.42 -3.77 -5.93
CA ARG A 39 5.56 -3.78 -7.39
C ARG A 39 5.04 -5.07 -8.01
N ARG A 40 5.14 -6.19 -7.30
CA ARG A 40 4.74 -7.50 -7.81
C ARG A 40 3.53 -8.00 -7.05
N TRP A 41 2.52 -8.49 -7.76
CA TRP A 41 1.33 -9.06 -7.13
C TRP A 41 1.65 -10.21 -6.17
N ALA A 42 2.68 -11.00 -6.49
CA ALA A 42 3.15 -12.09 -5.63
C ALA A 42 3.65 -11.62 -4.24
N GLU A 43 3.97 -10.34 -4.05
CA GLU A 43 4.41 -9.79 -2.75
C GLU A 43 3.23 -9.59 -1.79
N LEU A 44 1.99 -9.50 -2.30
CA LEU A 44 0.82 -9.12 -1.51
C LEU A 44 0.61 -10.00 -0.27
N ASN A 45 0.73 -11.32 -0.41
CA ASN A 45 0.52 -12.24 0.73
C ASN A 45 1.56 -12.02 1.84
N GLY A 46 2.83 -11.80 1.48
CA GLY A 46 3.88 -11.52 2.45
C GLY A 46 3.68 -10.16 3.13
N THR A 47 3.29 -9.15 2.36
CA THR A 47 2.94 -7.83 2.91
C THR A 47 1.74 -7.91 3.86
N LEU A 48 0.68 -8.64 3.51
CA LEU A 48 -0.47 -8.83 4.38
C LEU A 48 -0.08 -9.52 5.69
N ALA A 49 0.70 -10.60 5.64
CA ALA A 49 1.17 -11.28 6.85
C ALA A 49 1.95 -10.33 7.76
N ALA A 50 2.93 -9.60 7.22
CA ALA A 50 3.71 -8.63 7.98
C ALA A 50 2.85 -7.51 8.56
N LEU A 51 1.83 -7.03 7.84
CA LEU A 51 0.92 -6.00 8.35
C LEU A 51 -0.03 -6.54 9.43
N SER A 52 -0.43 -7.81 9.34
CA SER A 52 -1.31 -8.46 10.33
C SER A 52 -0.62 -8.72 11.67
N GLU A 53 0.70 -8.94 11.69
CA GLU A 53 1.47 -9.10 12.93
C GLU A 53 1.50 -7.84 13.80
N TRP A 54 1.24 -6.67 13.22
CA TRP A 54 1.36 -5.34 13.86
C TRP A 54 0.02 -4.65 14.09
N SER A 55 -1.05 -5.41 14.41
CA SER A 55 -2.30 -4.81 14.87
C SER A 55 -2.19 -4.51 16.37
N GLU A 56 -2.40 -3.26 16.78
CA GLU A 56 -2.38 -2.82 18.20
C GLU A 56 -3.46 -3.49 19.08
N ASP A 57 -4.28 -4.36 18.49
CA ASP A 57 -5.36 -5.14 19.12
C ASP A 57 -5.07 -6.66 19.22
N ALA A 58 -3.81 -7.10 19.06
CA ALA A 58 -3.42 -8.52 19.21
C ALA A 58 -3.18 -8.93 20.67
#